data_AF-A0A8X6YJS7-F1
#
_entry.id   AF-A0A8X6YJS7-F1
#
_cell.length_a   1.000
_cell.length_b   1.000
_cell.length_c   1.000
_cell.angle_alpha   90.00
_cell.angle_beta   90.00
_cell.angle_gamma   90.00
#
_symmetry.space_group_name_H-M   'P 1'
#
loop_
_entity.id
_entity.type
_entity.pdbx_description
1 polymer ?
#
loop_
_entity_poly.entity_id
_entity_poly.type
_entity_poly.pdbx_seq_one_letter_code
_entity_poly.pdbx_strand_id
1 'polypeptide(L)'
;MDDLEALKTRQIVAGNVKLGISTLHYWIKGFESLPHLSYRLDIKKLSMRKANRLLVNARKKKVQRKFRHQSEIWWMLLALGPQMMTMLLENSSVAPVIASSITEIGEIMIRKLPLVMITIACGHEIDSQKFKEFCLAPAKFYLALYFWYYMLQSLHKVLIQESLLRILETS
;
A
#
# COMPACT_ATOMS: atom_id res chain seq x y z
N MET A 1 9.67 3.89 -13.19
CA MET A 1 9.41 4.65 -11.94
C MET A 1 9.86 3.84 -10.74
N ASP A 2 9.75 2.50 -10.76
CA ASP A 2 10.03 1.63 -9.61
C ASP A 2 11.43 0.96 -9.62
N ASP A 3 12.40 1.51 -10.34
CA ASP A 3 13.78 1.01 -10.35
C ASP A 3 14.56 1.62 -9.18
N LEU A 4 14.79 0.82 -8.14
CA LEU A 4 15.51 1.21 -6.93
C LEU A 4 16.92 1.72 -7.22
N GLU A 5 17.62 1.17 -8.21
CA GLU A 5 19.00 1.56 -8.52
C GLU A 5 19.05 2.90 -9.25
N ALA A 6 18.12 3.14 -10.17
CA ALA A 6 17.98 4.43 -10.86
C ALA A 6 17.46 5.56 -9.95
N LEU A 7 16.78 5.23 -8.84
CA LEU A 7 16.29 6.22 -7.88
C LEU A 7 17.36 6.65 -6.87
N LYS A 8 18.35 5.80 -6.56
CA LYS A 8 19.50 6.18 -5.72
C LYS A 8 20.31 7.31 -6.35
N THR A 9 20.46 7.33 -7.67
CA THR A 9 21.32 8.31 -8.37
C THR A 9 20.64 9.66 -8.61
N ARG A 10 19.36 9.81 -8.27
CA ARG A 10 18.60 11.05 -8.50
C ARG A 10 18.80 12.06 -7.38
N GLN A 11 19.32 13.24 -7.71
CA GLN A 11 19.37 14.38 -6.77
C GLN A 11 17.96 14.80 -6.33
N ILE A 12 17.75 14.86 -5.02
CA ILE A 12 16.51 15.34 -4.41
C ILE A 12 16.52 16.87 -4.43
N VAL A 13 15.63 17.49 -5.20
CA VAL A 13 15.47 18.95 -5.22
C VAL A 13 14.76 19.40 -3.94
N ALA A 14 15.45 20.12 -3.07
CA ALA A 14 14.96 20.54 -1.74
C ALA A 14 13.62 21.31 -1.78
N GLY A 15 13.34 22.04 -2.87
CA GLY A 15 12.05 22.74 -3.05
C GLY A 15 10.83 21.81 -3.11
N ASN A 16 11.01 20.56 -3.57
CA ASN A 16 9.93 19.58 -3.67
C ASN A 16 9.61 18.88 -2.35
N VAL A 17 10.50 18.99 -1.35
CA VAL A 17 10.31 18.46 0.01
C VAL A 17 9.44 19.41 0.84
N LYS A 18 9.39 20.71 0.48
CA LYS A 18 8.52 21.71 1.13
C LYS A 18 7.02 21.46 0.92
N LEU A 19 6.65 20.72 -0.13
CA LEU A 19 5.29 20.23 -0.32
C LEU A 19 5.11 18.99 0.56
N GLY A 20 4.72 19.20 1.82
CA GLY A 20 4.39 18.13 2.75
C GLY A 20 3.39 17.15 2.14
N ILE A 21 3.58 15.86 2.42
CA ILE A 21 2.62 14.83 2.00
C ILE A 21 1.32 15.10 2.76
N SER A 22 0.21 15.33 2.04
CA SER A 22 -1.10 15.35 2.68
C SER A 22 -1.36 13.98 3.29
N THR A 23 -1.29 13.90 4.62
CA THR A 23 -1.54 12.67 5.39
C THR A 23 -2.89 12.07 5.00
N LEU A 24 -3.93 12.90 4.85
CA LEU A 24 -5.25 12.45 4.40
C LEU A 24 -5.24 11.87 2.97
N HIS A 25 -4.53 12.52 2.04
CA HIS A 25 -4.44 12.02 0.66
C HIS A 25 -3.64 10.72 0.57
N TYR A 26 -2.54 10.63 1.33
CA TYR A 26 -1.77 9.40 1.50
C TYR A 26 -2.66 8.29 2.06
N TRP A 27 -3.52 8.64 3.03
CA TRP A 27 -4.44 7.72 3.67
C TRP A 27 -5.46 7.14 2.71
N ILE A 28 -6.25 8.01 2.06
CA ILE A 28 -7.32 7.59 1.16
C ILE A 28 -6.74 6.82 -0.02
N LYS A 29 -5.72 7.37 -0.70
CA LYS A 29 -5.19 6.76 -1.91
C LYS A 29 -4.36 5.52 -1.65
N GLY A 30 -3.62 5.47 -0.54
CA GLY A 30 -2.86 4.29 -0.13
C GLY A 30 -3.78 3.08 0.07
N PHE A 31 -4.89 3.26 0.78
CA PHE A 31 -5.87 2.19 1.00
C PHE A 31 -6.68 1.83 -0.24
N GLU A 32 -7.12 2.81 -1.04
CA GLU A 32 -7.80 2.54 -2.32
C GLU A 32 -6.94 1.66 -3.24
N SER A 33 -5.61 1.84 -3.20
CA SER A 33 -4.70 1.11 -4.07
C SER A 33 -4.65 -0.41 -3.81
N LEU A 34 -4.90 -0.86 -2.57
CA LEU A 34 -4.80 -2.27 -2.20
C LEU A 34 -5.89 -3.12 -2.87
N PRO A 35 -7.20 -2.81 -2.76
CA PRO A 35 -8.23 -3.53 -3.52
C PRO A 35 -8.00 -3.42 -5.03
N HIS A 36 -7.53 -2.28 -5.53
CA HIS A 36 -7.24 -2.10 -6.95
C HIS A 36 -6.09 -2.98 -7.46
N LEU A 37 -5.08 -3.25 -6.62
CA LEU A 37 -4.06 -4.25 -6.88
C LEU A 37 -4.68 -5.65 -6.87
N SER A 38 -5.47 -5.98 -5.83
CA SER A 38 -6.14 -7.28 -5.71
C SER A 38 -6.96 -7.62 -6.94
N TYR A 39 -7.77 -6.69 -7.46
CA TYR A 39 -8.64 -6.96 -8.61
C TYR A 39 -7.89 -7.27 -9.91
N ARG A 40 -6.59 -6.97 -9.98
CA ARG A 40 -5.76 -7.17 -11.17
C ARG A 40 -4.76 -8.32 -11.05
N LEU A 41 -4.73 -9.04 -9.92
CA LEU A 41 -3.84 -10.17 -9.72
C LEU A 41 -4.02 -11.29 -10.76
N ASP A 42 -5.23 -11.47 -11.32
CA ASP A 42 -5.50 -12.44 -12.40
C ASP A 42 -4.83 -12.05 -13.73
N ILE A 43 -4.83 -10.76 -14.07
CA ILE A 43 -4.38 -10.28 -15.37
C ILE A 43 -2.92 -9.84 -15.37
N LYS A 44 -2.39 -9.49 -14.19
CA LYS A 44 -1.04 -8.92 -13.97
C LYS A 44 -0.65 -7.84 -14.98
N LYS A 45 -1.62 -7.01 -15.38
CA LYS A 45 -1.49 -5.98 -16.41
C LYS A 45 -2.13 -4.68 -15.95
N LEU A 46 -1.49 -3.57 -16.29
CA LEU A 46 -2.03 -2.22 -16.07
C LEU A 46 -3.12 -1.85 -17.08
N SER A 47 -3.05 -2.40 -18.29
CA SER A 47 -3.93 -2.01 -19.38
C SER A 47 -5.36 -2.53 -19.20
N MET A 48 -6.31 -1.59 -19.09
CA MET A 48 -7.74 -1.85 -18.93
C MET A 48 -8.49 -1.92 -20.28
N ARG A 49 -7.97 -2.67 -21.24
CA ARG A 49 -8.70 -2.96 -22.51
C ARG A 49 -10.02 -3.69 -22.21
N LYS A 50 -11.00 -3.61 -23.12
CA LYS A 50 -12.36 -4.17 -22.92
C LYS A 50 -12.36 -5.61 -22.37
N ALA A 51 -11.53 -6.50 -22.92
CA ALA A 51 -11.41 -7.88 -22.47
C ALA A 51 -10.93 -8.00 -21.00
N ASN A 52 -9.90 -7.23 -20.61
CA ASN A 52 -9.36 -7.23 -19.25
C ASN A 52 -10.35 -6.62 -18.24
N ARG A 53 -11.17 -5.65 -18.66
CA ARG A 53 -12.16 -5.00 -17.78
C ARG A 53 -13.21 -5.99 -17.27
N LEU A 54 -13.62 -6.96 -18.10
CA LEU A 54 -14.57 -7.99 -17.69
C LEU A 54 -13.96 -8.91 -16.61
N LEU A 55 -12.72 -9.35 -16.80
CA LEU A 55 -12.00 -10.19 -15.83
C LEU A 55 -11.79 -9.47 -14.50
N VAL A 56 -11.34 -8.21 -14.53
CA VAL A 56 -11.15 -7.38 -13.32
C VAL A 56 -12.48 -7.15 -12.60
N ASN A 57 -13.57 -6.91 -13.32
CA ASN A 57 -14.90 -6.74 -12.72
C ASN A 57 -15.43 -8.05 -12.12
N ALA A 58 -15.18 -9.19 -12.76
CA ALA A 58 -15.53 -10.50 -12.24
C ALA A 58 -14.77 -10.80 -10.93
N ARG A 59 -13.45 -10.57 -10.91
CA ARG A 59 -12.63 -10.71 -9.70
C ARG A 59 -13.06 -9.75 -8.61
N LYS A 60 -13.32 -8.47 -8.94
CA LYS A 60 -13.89 -7.49 -8.00
C LYS A 60 -15.16 -8.01 -7.34
N LYS A 61 -16.13 -8.50 -8.13
CA LYS A 61 -17.37 -9.08 -7.58
C LYS A 61 -17.10 -10.30 -6.69
N LYS A 62 -16.16 -11.18 -7.07
CA LYS A 62 -15.76 -12.35 -6.26
C LYS A 62 -15.17 -11.94 -4.92
N VAL A 63 -14.19 -11.03 -4.91
CA VAL A 63 -13.58 -10.48 -3.70
C VAL A 63 -14.64 -9.80 -2.82
N GLN A 64 -15.51 -8.98 -3.43
CA GLN A 64 -16.60 -8.33 -2.73
C GLN A 64 -17.59 -9.31 -2.08
N ARG A 65 -17.93 -10.41 -2.76
CA ARG A 65 -18.80 -11.46 -2.22
C ARG A 65 -18.14 -12.24 -1.10
N LYS A 66 -16.85 -12.59 -1.23
CA LYS A 66 -16.09 -13.26 -0.16
C LYS A 66 -16.09 -12.42 1.12
N PHE A 67 -15.89 -11.10 0.99
CA PHE A 67 -15.97 -10.16 2.10
C PHE A 67 -17.38 -10.07 2.71
N ARG A 68 -18.44 -10.11 1.90
CA ARG A 68 -19.82 -10.13 2.43
C ARG A 68 -20.15 -11.42 3.18
N HIS A 69 -19.66 -12.57 2.73
CA HIS A 69 -20.02 -13.87 3.31
C HIS A 69 -19.27 -14.20 4.60
N GLN A 70 -18.06 -13.68 4.80
CA GLN A 70 -17.27 -14.01 5.99
C GLN A 70 -17.62 -13.15 7.22
N SER A 71 -18.62 -12.25 7.14
CA SER A 71 -18.83 -11.22 8.18
C SER A 71 -19.93 -10.18 7.85
N GLU A 72 -20.90 -10.04 8.75
CA GLU A 72 -21.91 -8.95 8.77
C GLU A 72 -21.27 -7.56 8.94
N ILE A 73 -20.09 -7.48 9.55
CA ILE A 73 -19.30 -6.25 9.83
C ILE A 73 -18.62 -5.69 8.56
N TRP A 74 -18.50 -6.48 7.49
CA TRP A 74 -17.68 -6.12 6.32
C TRP A 74 -18.37 -5.29 5.25
N TRP A 75 -19.68 -5.01 5.37
CA TRP A 75 -20.31 -4.06 4.47
C TRP A 75 -19.71 -2.65 4.60
N MET A 76 -19.13 -2.29 5.76
CA MET A 76 -18.30 -1.09 5.96
C MET A 76 -16.99 -1.09 5.15
N LEU A 77 -16.42 -2.26 4.88
CA LEU A 77 -15.06 -2.42 4.39
C LEU A 77 -14.95 -2.21 2.86
N LEU A 78 -16.08 -2.28 2.15
CA LEU A 78 -16.18 -1.90 0.73
C LEU A 78 -16.68 -0.48 0.50
N ALA A 79 -17.10 0.21 1.56
CA ALA A 79 -17.64 1.56 1.50
C ALA A 79 -16.62 2.64 1.83
N LEU A 80 -15.69 2.45 2.78
CA LEU A 80 -15.05 3.60 3.44
C LEU A 80 -13.59 3.36 3.84
N GLY A 81 -12.69 4.20 3.33
CA GLY A 81 -11.26 4.17 3.64
C GLY A 81 -10.90 3.90 5.12
N PRO A 82 -11.08 4.85 6.07
CA PRO A 82 -10.54 4.76 7.43
C PRO A 82 -11.06 3.60 8.31
N GLN A 83 -12.11 2.90 7.91
CA GLN A 83 -12.79 1.91 8.76
C GLN A 83 -12.18 0.50 8.67
N MET A 84 -11.61 0.13 7.51
CA MET A 84 -10.79 -1.09 7.36
C MET A 84 -9.58 -1.08 8.31
N MET A 85 -9.06 0.12 8.56
CA MET A 85 -7.91 0.38 9.41
C MET A 85 -8.23 0.16 10.89
N THR A 86 -9.34 0.69 11.40
CA THR A 86 -9.80 0.45 12.78
C THR A 86 -9.91 -1.05 13.05
N MET A 87 -10.49 -1.81 12.13
CA MET A 87 -10.60 -3.27 12.26
C MET A 87 -9.24 -3.99 12.19
N LEU A 88 -8.33 -3.58 11.30
CA LEU A 88 -6.97 -4.13 11.22
C LEU A 88 -6.14 -3.81 12.48
N LEU A 89 -6.42 -2.69 13.16
CA LEU A 89 -5.72 -2.29 14.38
C LEU A 89 -6.28 -2.96 15.62
N GLU A 90 -7.61 -2.98 15.77
CA GLU A 90 -8.30 -3.63 16.89
C GLU A 90 -8.11 -5.15 16.86
N ASN A 91 -8.06 -5.76 15.67
CA ASN A 91 -7.86 -7.20 15.49
C ASN A 91 -6.56 -7.52 14.75
N SER A 92 -5.45 -6.95 15.23
CA SER A 92 -4.13 -7.00 14.59
C SER A 92 -3.57 -8.40 14.32
N SER A 93 -4.04 -9.44 15.01
CA SER A 93 -3.60 -10.83 14.76
C SER A 93 -4.40 -11.52 13.66
N VAL A 94 -5.73 -11.35 13.63
CA VAL A 94 -6.65 -12.15 12.79
C VAL A 94 -7.06 -11.41 11.49
N ALA A 95 -7.29 -10.10 11.56
CA ALA A 95 -7.80 -9.34 10.42
C ALA A 95 -6.83 -9.30 9.21
N PRO A 96 -5.50 -9.16 9.38
CA PRO A 96 -4.57 -9.17 8.24
C PRO A 96 -4.55 -10.52 7.51
N VAL A 97 -4.68 -11.63 8.23
CA VAL A 97 -4.67 -12.99 7.67
C VAL A 97 -5.92 -13.23 6.82
N ILE A 98 -7.09 -12.85 7.34
CA ILE A 98 -8.36 -12.94 6.61
C ILE A 98 -8.33 -12.05 5.36
N ALA A 99 -7.91 -10.79 5.51
CA ALA A 99 -7.81 -9.86 4.40
C ALA A 99 -6.80 -10.36 3.34
N SER A 100 -5.68 -10.95 3.73
CA SER A 100 -4.71 -11.57 2.82
C SER A 100 -5.32 -12.74 2.06
N SER A 101 -6.03 -13.64 2.75
CA SER A 101 -6.72 -14.79 2.15
C SER A 101 -7.78 -14.39 1.12
N ILE A 102 -8.52 -13.31 1.39
CA ILE A 102 -9.60 -12.86 0.49
C ILE A 102 -9.06 -12.03 -0.69
N THR A 103 -8.12 -11.12 -0.42
CA THR A 103 -7.56 -10.24 -1.46
C THR A 103 -6.45 -10.90 -2.27
N GLU A 104 -5.85 -11.97 -1.76
CA GLU A 104 -4.62 -12.60 -2.26
C GLU A 104 -3.43 -11.64 -2.31
N ILE A 105 -3.48 -10.55 -1.53
CA ILE A 105 -2.34 -9.67 -1.30
C ILE A 105 -1.53 -10.25 -0.14
N GLY A 106 -0.21 -10.16 -0.22
CA GLY A 106 0.67 -10.64 0.84
C GLY A 106 0.40 -9.95 2.17
N GLU A 107 0.31 -10.75 3.23
CA GLU A 107 -0.01 -10.31 4.58
C GLU A 107 0.91 -9.19 5.08
N ILE A 108 2.19 -9.23 4.71
CA ILE A 108 3.19 -8.21 5.08
C ILE A 108 2.72 -6.81 4.67
N MET A 109 2.14 -6.66 3.47
CA MET A 109 1.62 -5.37 2.99
C MET A 109 0.40 -4.93 3.80
N ILE A 110 -0.52 -5.86 4.05
CA ILE A 110 -1.77 -5.56 4.78
C ILE A 110 -1.48 -5.20 6.24
N ARG A 111 -0.46 -5.82 6.85
CA ARG A 111 -0.06 -5.60 8.24
C ARG A 111 0.77 -4.33 8.41
N LYS A 112 1.77 -4.10 7.56
CA LYS A 112 2.72 -3.00 7.72
C LYS A 112 2.22 -1.67 7.16
N LEU A 113 1.46 -1.68 6.07
CA LEU A 113 1.05 -0.44 5.43
C LEU A 113 0.18 0.47 6.33
N PRO A 114 -0.83 -0.05 7.06
CA PRO A 114 -1.59 0.76 8.02
C PRO A 114 -0.70 1.38 9.10
N LEU A 115 0.31 0.63 9.60
CA LEU A 115 1.23 1.12 10.62
C LEU A 115 2.07 2.28 10.10
N VAL A 116 2.62 2.17 8.88
CA VAL A 116 3.34 3.29 8.22
C VAL A 116 2.45 4.53 8.15
N MET A 117 1.17 4.36 7.81
CA MET A 117 0.20 5.44 7.66
C MET A 117 -0.13 6.12 9.00
N ILE A 118 -0.29 5.34 10.08
CA ILE A 118 -0.50 5.85 11.45
C ILE A 118 0.71 6.62 11.92
N THR A 119 1.90 6.06 11.72
CA THR A 119 3.14 6.70 12.15
C THR A 119 3.29 8.07 11.50
N ILE A 120 2.96 8.24 10.23
CA ILE A 120 2.97 9.56 9.58
C ILE A 120 1.87 10.50 10.11
N ALA A 121 0.74 9.96 10.55
CA ALA A 121 -0.41 10.74 11.00
C ALA A 121 -0.45 11.01 12.51
N CYS A 122 0.43 10.40 13.29
CA CYS A 122 0.34 10.46 14.75
C CYS A 122 0.66 11.86 15.30
N GLY A 123 1.26 12.74 14.50
CA GLY A 123 1.60 14.11 14.91
C GLY A 123 2.73 14.19 15.92
N HIS A 124 3.43 13.08 16.19
CA HIS A 124 4.58 13.01 17.07
C HIS A 124 5.88 12.95 16.28
N GLU A 125 7.00 13.26 16.95
CA GLU A 125 8.32 13.02 16.39
C GLU A 125 8.56 11.53 16.18
N ILE A 126 9.06 11.19 15.00
CA ILE A 126 9.31 9.81 14.57
C ILE A 126 10.82 9.64 14.46
N ASP A 127 11.35 8.58 15.07
CA ASP A 127 12.73 8.15 14.85
C ASP A 127 12.90 7.78 13.37
N SER A 128 13.56 8.68 12.63
CA SER A 128 13.76 8.55 11.19
C SER A 128 14.47 7.25 10.83
N GLN A 129 15.45 6.81 11.62
CA GLN A 129 16.22 5.61 11.32
C GLN A 129 15.35 4.35 11.43
N LYS A 130 14.59 4.21 12.53
CA LYS A 130 13.69 3.07 12.73
C LYS A 130 12.56 3.05 11.72
N PHE A 131 12.02 4.21 11.37
CA PHE A 131 10.95 4.32 10.39
C PHE A 131 11.40 3.89 8.99
N LYS A 132 12.61 4.28 8.56
CA LYS A 132 13.19 3.86 7.29
C LYS A 132 13.37 2.35 7.21
N GLU A 133 13.94 1.74 8.24
CA GLU A 133 14.11 0.28 8.34
C GLU A 133 12.76 -0.44 8.30
N PHE A 134 11.74 0.12 8.95
CA PHE A 134 10.38 -0.42 8.94
C PHE A 134 9.74 -0.41 7.55
N CYS A 135 9.97 0.66 6.76
CA CYS A 135 9.45 0.82 5.39
C CYS A 135 10.17 -0.05 4.34
N LEU A 136 11.41 -0.47 4.61
CA LEU A 136 12.23 -1.22 3.66
C LEU A 136 11.70 -2.63 3.38
N ALA A 137 11.20 -3.34 4.39
CA ALA A 137 10.60 -4.66 4.23
C ALA A 137 9.36 -4.67 3.29
N PRO A 138 8.32 -3.83 3.50
CA PRO A 138 7.18 -3.77 2.59
C PRO A 138 7.55 -3.22 1.21
N ALA A 139 8.54 -2.31 1.11
CA ALA A 139 9.04 -1.83 -0.18
C ALA A 139 9.64 -2.97 -1.03
N LYS A 140 10.57 -3.75 -0.47
CA LYS A 140 11.17 -4.90 -1.15
C LYS A 140 10.13 -5.96 -1.52
N PHE A 141 9.21 -6.24 -0.60
CA PHE A 141 8.13 -7.20 -0.83
C PHE A 141 7.22 -6.76 -1.98
N TYR A 142 6.87 -5.47 -2.04
CA TYR A 142 6.05 -4.92 -3.10
C TYR A 142 6.73 -5.06 -4.46
N LEU A 143 8.00 -4.68 -4.56
CA LEU A 143 8.75 -4.77 -5.81
C LEU A 143 8.92 -6.22 -6.25
N ALA A 144 9.16 -7.16 -5.33
CA ALA A 144 9.29 -8.57 -5.67
C ALA A 144 8.00 -9.18 -6.26
N LEU A 145 6.84 -8.88 -5.68
CA LEU A 145 5.57 -9.53 -6.05
C LEU A 145 4.70 -8.73 -7.02
N TYR A 146 4.84 -7.41 -7.01
CA TYR A 146 3.93 -6.49 -7.66
C TYR A 146 4.64 -5.49 -8.59
N PHE A 147 5.88 -5.77 -9.06
CA PHE A 147 6.60 -4.90 -10.01
C PHE A 147 5.79 -4.54 -11.27
N TRP A 148 4.85 -5.40 -11.68
CA TRP A 148 4.00 -5.19 -12.86
C TRP A 148 2.85 -4.20 -12.62
N TYR A 149 2.60 -3.83 -11.35
CA TYR A 149 1.58 -2.87 -10.95
C TYR A 149 2.25 -1.59 -10.46
N TYR A 150 1.78 -0.42 -10.93
CA TYR A 150 2.39 0.84 -10.55
C TYR A 150 2.21 1.07 -9.05
N MET A 151 3.30 1.41 -8.36
CA MET A 151 3.20 1.90 -6.99
C MET A 151 2.58 3.29 -7.03
N LEU A 152 1.55 3.52 -6.22
CA LEU A 152 0.94 4.83 -6.13
C LEU A 152 2.00 5.86 -5.72
N GLN A 153 2.02 7.05 -6.34
CA GLN A 153 3.04 8.07 -6.11
C GLN A 153 3.23 8.42 -4.62
N SER A 154 2.16 8.44 -3.84
CA SER A 154 2.22 8.72 -2.40
C SER A 154 2.88 7.55 -1.63
N LEU A 155 2.55 6.30 -1.98
CA LEU A 155 3.21 5.10 -1.44
C LEU A 155 4.67 5.04 -1.85
N HIS A 156 4.98 5.39 -3.09
CA HIS A 156 6.35 5.45 -3.58
C HIS A 156 7.18 6.49 -2.81
N LYS A 157 6.65 7.70 -2.59
CA LYS A 157 7.34 8.70 -1.76
C LYS A 157 7.64 8.16 -0.36
N VAL A 158 6.67 7.57 0.31
CA VAL A 158 6.87 7.10 1.70
C VAL A 158 7.73 5.84 1.78
N LEU A 159 7.45 4.83 0.96
CA LEU A 159 8.12 3.54 1.07
C LEU A 159 9.48 3.54 0.39
N ILE A 160 9.67 4.27 -0.70
CA ILE A 160 10.90 4.27 -1.49
C ILE A 160 11.77 5.48 -1.17
N GLN A 161 11.23 6.70 -1.13
CA GLN A 161 12.05 7.90 -0.90
C GLN A 161 12.61 7.93 0.53
N GLU A 162 11.80 7.59 1.54
CA GLU A 162 12.30 7.52 2.92
C GLU A 162 13.28 6.35 3.11
N SER A 163 12.97 5.16 2.58
CA SER A 163 13.84 3.99 2.75
C SER A 163 15.19 4.12 2.01
N LEU A 164 15.26 4.88 0.91
CA LEU A 164 16.47 5.10 0.13
C LEU A 164 17.45 6.12 0.74
N LEU A 165 17.03 6.98 1.68
CA LEU A 165 17.92 7.99 2.28
C LEU A 165 19.18 7.40 2.94
N ARG A 166 19.18 6.11 3.33
CA ARG A 166 20.36 5.45 3.91
C ARG A 166 21.39 4.99 2.87
N ILE A 167 21.02 4.82 1.60
CA ILE A 167 21.95 4.28 0.59
C ILE A 167 22.89 5.37 0.06
N LEU A 168 22.55 6.64 0.24
CA LEU A 168 23.37 7.79 -0.15
C LEU A 168 24.24 8.37 0.97
N GLU A 169 23.97 8.02 2.22
CA GLU A 169 24.75 8.50 3.39
C GLU A 169 25.86 7.51 3.81
N THR A 170 25.99 6.37 3.12
CA THR A 170 27.02 5.35 3.39
C THR A 170 27.89 5.02 2.17
N SER A 171 28.07 5.96 1.24
CA SER A 171 28.97 5.83 0.09
C SER A 171 29.89 7.03 -0.02
#